data_AF-A0A520EAF1-F1
#
_entry.id   AF-A0A520EAF1-F1
#
_cell.length_a   1.000
_cell.length_b   1.000
_cell.length_c   1.000
_cell.angle_alpha   90.00
_cell.angle_beta   90.00
_cell.angle_gamma   90.00
#
_symmetry.space_group_name_H-M   'P 1'
#
loop_
_entity.id
_entity.type
_entity.pdbx_description
1 polymer ?
#
loop_
_entity_poly.entity_id
_entity_poly.type
_entity_poly.pdbx_seq_one_letter_code
_entity_poly.pdbx_strand_id
1 'polypeptide(L)'
;MQITETPAFAHSFLLSGLLSPDYVDVTSDGITEDDMGTAIKFNYTRVKQNGQWAAHKWRTPLAATGIANFNAGNRSEVKDDKGIVSYGERESWYLHSVESKTMVAVFRTGNRTYDGKGAISDFGGVNANDNSMKRLDRIDLYNKADLKKNGQSGARPIKSVHFAYTYRLSPGTPDNPSGGAAGIDSSGKLTLEKIWFTYNGQTRASKDQYLFSYGTTSQENPSYAVGASDRWGNYKSASANPVAGLKNRDYPYSKQDREINNQYAAAWSLRKILLPSGGQIEVDYEGDDYAFVQNLV
;
A
#
# COMPACT_ATOMS: atom_id res chain seq x y z
N MET A 1 11.70 11.47 30.09
CA MET A 1 11.44 10.64 28.90
C MET A 1 10.73 9.39 29.37
N GLN A 2 9.56 9.07 28.82
CA GLN A 2 8.83 7.84 29.12
C GLN A 2 8.90 6.95 27.88
N ILE A 3 9.33 5.71 28.05
CA ILE A 3 9.44 4.73 26.97
C ILE A 3 8.60 3.52 27.35
N THR A 4 7.83 3.01 26.40
CA THR A 4 7.08 1.77 26.54
C THR A 4 7.43 0.88 25.37
N GLU A 5 7.97 -0.30 25.66
CA GLU A 5 8.37 -1.28 24.68
C GLU A 5 7.52 -2.54 24.85
N THR A 6 6.94 -3.01 23.76
CA THR A 6 6.17 -4.24 23.73
C THR A 6 7.03 -5.38 23.18
N PRO A 7 7.02 -6.58 23.78
CA PRO A 7 7.75 -7.73 23.26
C PRO A 7 7.20 -8.13 21.89
N ALA A 8 7.96 -8.94 21.13
CA ALA A 8 7.49 -9.47 19.85
C ALA A 8 6.22 -10.31 20.02
N PHE A 9 5.20 -10.06 19.19
CA PHE A 9 3.94 -10.78 19.20
C PHE A 9 3.42 -10.99 17.78
N ALA A 10 2.57 -12.01 17.60
CA ALA A 10 1.88 -12.25 16.33
C ALA A 10 0.71 -11.28 16.18
N HIS A 11 0.77 -10.40 15.17
CA HIS A 11 -0.32 -9.47 14.85
C HIS A 11 -1.42 -10.12 13.98
N SER A 12 -1.07 -11.10 13.16
CA SER A 12 -2.01 -11.75 12.25
C SER A 12 -1.54 -13.16 11.91
N PHE A 13 -2.49 -14.08 11.69
CA PHE A 13 -2.24 -15.42 11.18
C PHE A 13 -2.63 -15.49 9.71
N LEU A 14 -1.81 -16.16 8.90
CA LEU A 14 -2.01 -16.29 7.46
C LEU A 14 -2.82 -17.54 7.14
N LEU A 15 -3.78 -17.41 6.22
CA LEU A 15 -4.56 -18.53 5.71
C LEU A 15 -3.63 -19.49 4.95
N SER A 16 -3.46 -20.72 5.43
CA SER A 16 -2.60 -21.72 4.77
C SER A 16 -3.34 -22.62 3.78
N GLY A 17 -4.66 -22.78 3.94
CA GLY A 17 -5.46 -23.61 3.07
C GLY A 17 -6.96 -23.34 3.16
N LEU A 18 -7.68 -23.68 2.10
CA LEU A 18 -9.14 -23.72 2.03
C LEU A 18 -9.56 -25.12 1.57
N LEU A 19 -10.41 -25.78 2.34
CA LEU A 19 -10.86 -27.14 2.10
C LEU A 19 -12.33 -27.13 1.67
N SER A 20 -12.68 -27.95 0.69
CA SER A 20 -14.08 -28.21 0.37
C SER A 20 -14.72 -29.16 1.40
N PRO A 21 -16.05 -29.19 1.52
CA PRO A 21 -16.74 -30.08 2.46
C PRO A 21 -16.48 -31.57 2.25
N ASP A 22 -16.11 -31.97 1.03
CA ASP A 22 -15.79 -33.34 0.61
C ASP A 22 -14.29 -33.65 0.66
N TYR A 23 -13.45 -32.75 1.18
CA TYR A 23 -12.02 -32.98 1.30
C TYR A 23 -11.70 -34.05 2.36
N VAL A 24 -10.85 -35.00 2.00
CA VAL A 24 -10.35 -36.05 2.90
C VAL A 24 -8.84 -36.14 2.73
N ASP A 25 -8.14 -35.87 3.82
CA ASP A 25 -6.69 -36.08 3.96
C ASP A 25 -6.42 -37.58 4.13
N VAL A 26 -5.83 -38.21 3.11
CA VAL A 26 -5.67 -39.67 3.06
C VAL A 26 -4.49 -40.12 3.92
N THR A 27 -3.41 -39.34 3.94
CA THR A 27 -2.13 -39.68 4.56
C THR A 27 -1.88 -38.95 5.89
N SER A 28 -2.79 -38.06 6.28
CA SER A 28 -2.67 -37.19 7.47
C SER A 28 -1.45 -36.27 7.46
N ASP A 29 -1.02 -35.83 6.27
CA ASP A 29 0.13 -34.94 6.06
C ASP A 29 -0.26 -33.56 5.51
N GLY A 30 -1.56 -33.22 5.60
CA GLY A 30 -2.13 -31.96 5.15
C GLY A 30 -2.43 -31.97 3.65
N ILE A 31 -2.59 -30.79 3.04
CA ILE A 31 -2.99 -30.69 1.63
C ILE A 31 -1.89 -31.22 0.69
N THR A 32 -2.14 -32.41 0.14
CA THR A 32 -1.32 -33.14 -0.83
C THR A 32 -2.10 -33.48 -2.10
N GLU A 33 -1.46 -34.17 -3.06
CA GLU A 33 -2.06 -34.45 -4.37
C GLU A 33 -2.94 -35.70 -4.39
N ASP A 34 -2.68 -36.65 -3.47
CA ASP A 34 -3.40 -37.91 -3.31
C ASP A 34 -4.72 -37.74 -2.56
N ASP A 35 -4.91 -36.62 -1.88
CA ASP A 35 -6.15 -36.27 -1.19
C ASP A 35 -7.38 -36.25 -2.09
N MET A 36 -8.50 -36.66 -1.49
CA MET A 36 -9.82 -36.63 -2.12
C MET A 36 -10.48 -35.26 -1.94
N GLY A 37 -11.41 -34.92 -2.83
CA GLY A 37 -12.08 -33.61 -2.84
C GLY A 37 -11.20 -32.49 -3.41
N THR A 38 -11.53 -31.24 -3.02
CA THR A 38 -10.87 -30.03 -3.50
C THR A 38 -10.23 -29.28 -2.35
N ALA A 39 -8.98 -28.87 -2.54
CA ALA A 39 -8.29 -27.99 -1.62
C ALA A 39 -7.51 -26.92 -2.39
N ILE A 40 -7.42 -25.75 -1.78
CA ILE A 40 -6.56 -24.64 -2.23
C ILE A 40 -5.51 -24.40 -1.15
N LYS A 41 -4.25 -24.44 -1.52
CA LYS A 41 -3.11 -24.22 -0.62
C LYS A 41 -2.49 -22.85 -0.89
N PHE A 42 -2.14 -22.13 0.18
CA PHE A 42 -1.51 -20.82 0.11
C PHE A 42 -0.11 -20.91 0.71
N ASN A 43 0.91 -20.55 -0.08
CA ASN A 43 2.29 -20.54 0.38
C ASN A 43 2.81 -19.10 0.43
N TYR A 44 3.50 -18.78 1.52
CA TYR A 44 4.03 -17.44 1.76
C TYR A 44 5.55 -17.49 1.89
N THR A 45 6.20 -16.42 1.48
CA THR A 45 7.64 -16.22 1.64
C THR A 45 7.88 -14.97 2.46
N ARG A 46 8.65 -15.11 3.54
CA ARG A 46 9.14 -13.97 4.32
C ARG A 46 10.15 -13.18 3.49
N VAL A 47 10.14 -11.85 3.64
CA VAL A 47 11.05 -11.00 2.86
C VAL A 47 12.51 -11.23 3.24
N LYS A 48 13.35 -11.33 2.21
CA LYS A 48 14.80 -11.23 2.33
C LYS A 48 15.34 -9.97 1.66
N GLN A 49 16.37 -9.40 2.27
CA GLN A 49 17.23 -8.36 1.70
C GLN A 49 18.68 -8.85 1.78
N ASN A 50 19.40 -8.82 0.66
CA ASN A 50 20.78 -9.32 0.57
C ASN A 50 20.95 -10.76 1.10
N GLY A 51 19.96 -11.63 0.85
CA GLY A 51 19.95 -13.03 1.30
C GLY A 51 19.58 -13.24 2.77
N GLN A 52 19.42 -12.18 3.57
CA GLN A 52 19.06 -12.23 4.98
C GLN A 52 17.60 -11.86 5.20
N TRP A 53 16.96 -12.42 6.24
CA TRP A 53 15.61 -12.01 6.62
C TRP A 53 15.60 -10.53 7.00
N ALA A 54 14.67 -9.77 6.43
CA ALA A 54 14.59 -8.33 6.64
C ALA A 54 13.28 -7.96 7.33
N ALA A 55 13.39 -7.22 8.43
CA ALA A 55 12.26 -6.53 9.04
C ALA A 55 12.18 -5.11 8.49
N HIS A 56 10.96 -4.66 8.20
CA HIS A 56 10.70 -3.27 7.88
C HIS A 56 10.60 -2.47 9.18
N LYS A 57 11.44 -1.44 9.29
CA LYS A 57 11.46 -0.52 10.43
C LYS A 57 10.56 0.67 10.11
N TRP A 58 9.53 0.90 10.88
CA TRP A 58 8.62 2.02 10.71
C TRP A 58 8.68 2.97 11.90
N ARG A 59 8.36 4.24 11.65
CA ARG A 59 8.36 5.30 12.67
C ARG A 59 7.28 6.33 12.36
N THR A 60 6.67 6.89 13.40
CA THR A 60 5.85 8.11 13.30
C THR A 60 6.35 9.18 14.28
N PRO A 61 6.66 10.40 13.80
CA PRO A 61 6.74 10.77 12.38
C PRO A 61 7.95 10.09 11.72
N LEU A 62 7.86 9.75 10.43
CA LEU A 62 9.04 9.39 9.64
C LEU A 62 9.66 10.69 9.14
N ALA A 63 10.83 11.05 9.65
CA ALA A 63 11.47 12.34 9.39
C ALA A 63 12.97 12.28 9.67
N ALA A 64 13.66 13.41 9.48
CA ALA A 64 15.06 13.58 9.89
C ALA A 64 15.24 13.31 11.41
N THR A 65 16.48 13.07 11.81
CA THR A 65 16.85 12.75 13.19
C THR A 65 16.36 13.81 14.17
N GLY A 66 15.78 13.37 15.30
CA GLY A 66 15.36 14.26 16.38
C GLY A 66 13.98 14.92 16.21
N ILE A 67 13.20 14.56 15.19
CA ILE A 67 11.84 15.08 14.99
C ILE A 67 10.81 14.18 15.68
N ALA A 68 9.88 14.78 16.43
CA ALA A 68 8.78 14.11 17.11
C ALA A 68 7.44 14.78 16.79
N ASN A 69 6.33 14.07 17.00
CA ASN A 69 5.00 14.67 16.96
C ASN A 69 4.83 15.58 18.17
N PHE A 70 4.73 16.88 17.92
CA PHE A 70 4.54 17.87 18.98
C PHE A 70 3.12 17.78 19.56
N ASN A 71 3.02 17.71 20.89
CA ASN A 71 1.80 17.80 21.67
C ASN A 71 1.98 18.95 22.68
N ALA A 72 1.21 20.02 22.51
CA ALA A 72 1.34 21.24 23.28
C ALA A 72 0.65 21.20 24.66
N GLY A 73 0.09 20.05 25.06
CA GLY A 73 -0.66 19.95 26.30
C GLY A 73 -1.75 21.01 26.41
N ASN A 74 -1.76 21.74 27.52
CA ASN A 74 -2.60 22.92 27.70
C ASN A 74 -1.91 24.16 27.13
N ARG A 75 -2.51 24.83 26.15
CA ARG A 75 -1.91 25.98 25.44
C ARG A 75 -1.49 27.17 26.31
N SER A 76 -2.04 27.31 27.50
CA SER A 76 -1.68 28.38 28.43
C SER A 76 -0.47 28.05 29.31
N GLU A 77 -0.06 26.79 29.34
CA GLU A 77 1.12 26.31 30.05
C GLU A 77 2.15 25.89 28.99
N VAL A 78 3.42 26.24 29.21
CA VAL A 78 4.51 25.92 28.26
C VAL A 78 5.41 24.81 28.80
N LYS A 79 5.21 24.42 30.06
CA LYS A 79 6.00 23.39 30.75
C LYS A 79 5.46 21.97 30.55
N ASP A 80 4.30 21.79 29.92
CA ASP A 80 3.68 20.48 29.68
C ASP A 80 3.76 20.01 28.22
N ASP A 81 4.52 20.72 27.39
CA ASP A 81 4.88 20.34 26.02
C ASP A 81 5.55 18.96 25.97
N LYS A 82 5.07 18.10 25.06
CA LYS A 82 5.55 16.73 24.85
C LYS A 82 5.88 16.46 23.39
N GLY A 83 6.93 15.67 23.17
CA GLY A 83 7.21 15.04 21.88
C GLY A 83 6.77 13.58 21.93
N ILE A 84 6.00 13.14 20.93
CA ILE A 84 5.54 11.76 20.81
C ILE A 84 6.24 11.12 19.61
N VAL A 85 6.85 9.97 19.85
CA VAL A 85 7.45 9.12 18.81
C VAL A 85 6.89 7.71 19.01
N SER A 86 6.51 7.07 17.91
CA SER A 86 6.28 5.63 17.92
C SER A 86 7.16 4.98 16.86
N TYR A 87 7.73 3.85 17.23
CA TYR A 87 8.67 3.09 16.42
C TYR A 87 8.31 1.61 16.51
N GLY A 88 8.56 0.86 15.45
CA GLY A 88 8.45 -0.58 15.49
C GLY A 88 9.17 -1.25 14.32
N GLU A 89 9.39 -2.55 14.50
CA GLU A 89 9.89 -3.43 13.47
C GLU A 89 8.81 -4.46 13.15
N ARG A 90 8.60 -4.73 11.86
CA ARG A 90 7.68 -5.78 11.42
C ARG A 90 8.32 -6.64 10.36
N GLU A 91 8.07 -7.93 10.42
CA GLU A 91 8.35 -8.79 9.28
C GLU A 91 7.22 -8.72 8.27
N SER A 92 7.58 -8.90 7.00
CA SER A 92 6.63 -8.92 5.89
C SER A 92 6.62 -10.31 5.25
N TRP A 93 5.43 -10.86 5.08
CA TRP A 93 5.18 -12.11 4.38
C TRP A 93 4.37 -11.82 3.12
N TYR A 94 4.85 -12.29 1.97
CA TYR A 94 4.15 -12.15 0.69
C TYR A 94 3.67 -13.50 0.21
N LEU A 95 2.46 -13.55 -0.32
CA LEU A 95 1.94 -14.72 -1.00
C LEU A 95 2.89 -15.05 -2.16
N HIS A 96 3.42 -16.26 -2.16
CA HIS A 96 4.38 -16.76 -3.13
C HIS A 96 3.68 -17.63 -4.17
N SER A 97 2.81 -18.53 -3.73
CA SER A 97 1.99 -19.34 -4.62
C SER A 97 0.63 -19.67 -4.02
N VAL A 98 -0.34 -19.89 -4.92
CA VAL A 98 -1.63 -20.51 -4.62
C VAL A 98 -1.75 -21.75 -5.48
N GLU A 99 -2.01 -22.89 -4.85
CA GLU A 99 -2.05 -24.18 -5.52
C GLU A 99 -3.45 -24.78 -5.42
N SER A 100 -3.98 -25.24 -6.54
CA SER A 100 -5.10 -26.17 -6.58
C SER A 100 -4.58 -27.57 -6.94
N LYS A 101 -5.50 -28.53 -7.09
CA LYS A 101 -5.16 -29.89 -7.51
C LYS A 101 -4.42 -29.94 -8.86
N THR A 102 -4.69 -29.02 -9.77
CA THR A 102 -4.17 -29.07 -11.15
C THR A 102 -3.40 -27.83 -11.59
N MET A 103 -3.51 -26.72 -10.86
CA MET A 103 -2.91 -25.44 -11.25
C MET A 103 -2.13 -24.80 -10.11
N VAL A 104 -1.13 -24.00 -10.47
CA VAL A 104 -0.35 -23.20 -9.53
C VAL A 104 -0.27 -21.77 -10.04
N ALA A 105 -0.77 -20.82 -9.26
CA ALA A 105 -0.56 -19.40 -9.49
C ALA A 105 0.67 -18.94 -8.69
N VAL A 106 1.70 -18.44 -9.37
CA VAL A 106 2.95 -17.95 -8.77
C VAL A 106 2.96 -16.43 -8.80
N PHE A 107 3.15 -15.82 -7.63
CA PHE A 107 3.21 -14.38 -7.43
C PHE A 107 4.66 -13.95 -7.39
N ARG A 108 5.09 -13.17 -8.38
CA ARG A 108 6.45 -12.61 -8.44
C ARG A 108 6.45 -11.18 -7.98
N THR A 109 7.28 -10.93 -6.98
CA THR A 109 7.41 -9.62 -6.35
C THR A 109 8.74 -8.96 -6.70
N GLY A 110 8.72 -7.65 -6.89
CA GLY A 110 9.89 -6.80 -7.06
C GLY A 110 10.10 -5.85 -5.88
N ASN A 111 11.25 -5.19 -5.82
CA ASN A 111 11.50 -4.13 -4.82
C ASN A 111 10.71 -2.88 -5.15
N ARG A 112 10.28 -2.10 -4.16
CA ARG A 112 9.81 -0.72 -4.40
C ARG A 112 11.02 0.17 -4.59
N THR A 113 11.12 0.81 -5.75
CA THR A 113 12.36 1.47 -6.17
C THR A 113 12.60 2.74 -5.34
N TYR A 114 11.60 3.62 -5.30
CA TYR A 114 11.73 4.96 -4.71
C TYR A 114 11.10 5.05 -3.32
N ASP A 115 9.88 4.56 -3.14
CA ASP A 115 9.13 4.72 -1.89
C ASP A 115 9.22 3.49 -0.96
N GLY A 116 8.51 3.56 0.18
CA GLY A 116 8.47 2.47 1.15
C GLY A 116 9.76 2.31 1.94
N LYS A 117 10.58 3.36 2.04
CA LYS A 117 11.82 3.36 2.80
C LYS A 117 11.53 3.50 4.30
N GLY A 118 12.01 2.55 5.08
CA GLY A 118 11.87 2.52 6.53
C GLY A 118 12.77 3.52 7.25
N ALA A 119 12.60 3.55 8.57
CA ALA A 119 13.44 4.33 9.47
C ALA A 119 14.82 3.69 9.66
N ILE A 120 15.84 4.51 9.94
CA ILE A 120 17.16 4.01 10.34
C ILE A 120 17.11 3.48 11.78
N SER A 121 16.50 4.26 12.68
CA SER A 121 16.29 3.91 14.09
C SER A 121 15.07 4.61 14.69
N ASP A 122 14.82 4.36 15.97
CA ASP A 122 13.90 5.07 16.84
C ASP A 122 14.18 6.58 16.92
N PHE A 123 15.44 7.01 16.82
CA PHE A 123 15.86 8.42 16.76
C PHE A 123 15.50 9.13 15.44
N GLY A 124 15.09 8.38 14.41
CA GLY A 124 14.65 8.91 13.12
C GLY A 124 15.60 8.55 11.97
N GLY A 125 15.56 9.37 10.93
CA GLY A 125 16.28 9.12 9.68
C GLY A 125 15.56 8.13 8.77
N VAL A 126 15.81 8.22 7.47
CA VAL A 126 15.20 7.38 6.44
C VAL A 126 16.29 6.55 5.78
N ASN A 127 16.11 5.23 5.77
CA ASN A 127 17.04 4.32 5.11
C ASN A 127 16.71 4.23 3.62
N ALA A 128 17.36 5.05 2.80
CA ALA A 128 17.15 5.07 1.34
C ALA A 128 17.41 3.70 0.65
N ASN A 129 18.21 2.83 1.27
CA ASN A 129 18.55 1.51 0.76
C ASN A 129 17.59 0.42 1.25
N ASP A 130 16.57 0.76 2.05
CA ASP A 130 15.58 -0.21 2.50
C ASP A 130 14.75 -0.75 1.30
N ASN A 131 14.74 -2.08 1.17
CA ASN A 131 13.98 -2.81 0.16
C ASN A 131 13.13 -3.91 0.81
N SER A 132 12.80 -3.77 2.09
CA SER A 132 11.94 -4.70 2.85
C SER A 132 10.49 -4.69 2.35
N MET A 133 10.05 -3.59 1.73
CA MET A 133 8.73 -3.49 1.09
C MET A 133 8.81 -3.90 -0.38
N LYS A 134 7.92 -4.82 -0.79
CA LYS A 134 7.83 -5.32 -2.17
C LYS A 134 6.57 -4.83 -2.88
N ARG A 135 6.62 -4.87 -4.21
CA ARG A 135 5.48 -4.70 -5.12
C ARG A 135 5.23 -6.01 -5.86
N LEU A 136 4.02 -6.21 -6.36
CA LEU A 136 3.69 -7.34 -7.22
C LEU A 136 4.05 -6.99 -8.67
N ASP A 137 5.00 -7.71 -9.27
CA ASP A 137 5.42 -7.46 -10.66
C ASP A 137 4.59 -8.30 -11.64
N ARG A 138 4.34 -9.58 -11.32
CA ARG A 138 3.65 -10.52 -12.21
C ARG A 138 2.97 -11.65 -11.44
N ILE A 139 1.84 -12.11 -11.94
CA ILE A 139 1.22 -13.38 -11.52
C ILE A 139 1.25 -14.33 -12.72
N ASP A 140 1.79 -15.53 -12.55
CA ASP A 140 1.81 -16.56 -13.59
C ASP A 140 0.98 -17.77 -13.17
N LEU A 141 0.06 -18.19 -14.03
CA LEU A 141 -0.72 -19.41 -13.86
C LEU A 141 -0.08 -20.55 -14.65
N TYR A 142 0.30 -21.63 -13.95
CA TYR A 142 0.89 -22.83 -14.53
C TYR A 142 -0.04 -24.04 -14.35
N ASN A 143 0.10 -25.01 -15.27
CA ASN A 143 -0.34 -26.37 -14.98
C ASN A 143 0.65 -27.01 -13.99
N LYS A 144 0.14 -27.64 -12.94
CA LYS A 144 0.96 -28.21 -11.87
C LYS A 144 1.87 -29.34 -12.35
N ALA A 145 1.39 -30.20 -13.26
CA ALA A 145 2.18 -31.29 -13.82
C ALA A 145 3.32 -30.79 -14.71
N ASP A 146 3.09 -29.73 -15.50
CA ASP A 146 4.13 -29.09 -16.31
C ASP A 146 5.21 -28.46 -15.41
N LEU A 147 4.78 -27.73 -14.36
CA LEU A 147 5.67 -27.12 -13.39
C LEU A 147 6.52 -28.17 -12.64
N LYS A 148 5.92 -29.30 -12.24
CA LYS A 148 6.61 -30.40 -11.55
C LYS A 148 7.63 -31.10 -12.44
N LYS A 149 7.31 -31.29 -13.74
CA LYS A 149 8.19 -31.98 -14.70
C LYS A 149 9.35 -31.11 -15.17
N ASN A 150 9.08 -29.84 -15.49
CA ASN A 150 10.04 -28.97 -16.18
C ASN A 150 10.67 -27.90 -15.26
N GLY A 151 10.20 -27.78 -14.02
CA GLY A 151 10.63 -26.75 -13.08
C GLY A 151 10.23 -25.34 -13.50
N GLN A 152 10.54 -24.35 -12.66
CA GLN A 152 10.11 -22.96 -12.89
C GLN A 152 10.72 -22.31 -14.14
N SER A 153 11.94 -22.72 -14.51
CA SER A 153 12.65 -22.17 -15.68
C SER A 153 12.19 -22.79 -17.01
N GLY A 154 11.67 -24.02 -16.99
CA GLY A 154 11.26 -24.75 -18.18
C GLY A 154 9.74 -24.77 -18.42
N ALA A 155 8.94 -24.62 -17.36
CA ALA A 155 7.48 -24.61 -17.46
C ALA A 155 6.94 -23.35 -18.14
N ARG A 156 5.88 -23.51 -18.92
CA ARG A 156 5.28 -22.40 -19.68
C ARG A 156 4.00 -21.92 -18.99
N PRO A 157 3.89 -20.63 -18.64
CA PRO A 157 2.67 -20.12 -18.04
C PRO A 157 1.54 -20.13 -19.07
N ILE A 158 0.37 -20.62 -18.66
CA ILE A 158 -0.87 -20.60 -19.44
C ILE A 158 -1.32 -19.15 -19.62
N LYS A 159 -1.29 -18.40 -18.51
CA LYS A 159 -1.65 -16.98 -18.44
C LYS A 159 -0.70 -16.27 -17.50
N SER A 160 -0.28 -15.07 -17.88
CA SER A 160 0.47 -14.16 -17.04
C SER A 160 -0.28 -12.83 -16.94
N VAL A 161 -0.38 -12.32 -15.73
CA VAL A 161 -0.91 -10.98 -15.42
C VAL A 161 0.27 -10.11 -15.07
N HIS A 162 0.47 -9.03 -15.82
CA HIS A 162 1.58 -8.10 -15.62
C HIS A 162 1.07 -6.80 -15.02
N PHE A 163 1.92 -6.20 -14.18
CA PHE A 163 1.63 -4.94 -13.49
C PHE A 163 2.73 -3.94 -13.81
N ALA A 164 2.35 -2.71 -14.14
CA ALA A 164 3.29 -1.61 -14.22
C ALA A 164 2.80 -0.44 -13.38
N TYR A 165 3.77 0.29 -12.84
CA TYR A 165 3.57 1.29 -11.81
C TYR A 165 4.34 2.56 -12.14
N THR A 166 3.84 3.67 -11.63
CA THR A 166 4.49 4.97 -11.57
C THR A 166 4.67 5.39 -10.11
N TYR A 167 5.38 6.48 -9.87
CA TYR A 167 5.61 7.08 -8.54
C TYR A 167 5.23 8.56 -8.53
N ARG A 168 4.08 8.92 -9.14
CA ARG A 168 3.67 10.33 -9.31
C ARG A 168 2.72 10.84 -8.23
N LEU A 169 1.98 9.95 -7.55
CA LEU A 169 0.98 10.36 -6.55
C LEU A 169 1.57 10.65 -5.18
N SER A 170 1.03 11.63 -4.49
CA SER A 170 1.46 12.07 -3.16
C SER A 170 2.97 12.36 -3.13
N PRO A 171 3.43 13.34 -3.91
CA PRO A 171 4.85 13.67 -4.00
C PRO A 171 5.37 14.23 -2.67
N GLY A 172 6.65 13.96 -2.35
CA GLY A 172 7.32 14.51 -1.18
C GLY A 172 7.07 13.75 0.12
N THR A 173 6.65 12.49 0.05
CA THR A 173 6.48 11.66 1.26
C THR A 173 7.84 11.30 1.85
N PRO A 174 8.00 11.28 3.20
CA PRO A 174 9.31 11.08 3.83
C PRO A 174 9.99 9.74 3.53
N ASP A 175 9.21 8.70 3.26
CA ASP A 175 9.67 7.36 2.87
C ASP A 175 10.06 7.26 1.39
N ASN A 176 10.05 8.37 0.64
CA ASN A 176 10.60 8.46 -0.70
C ASN A 176 11.71 9.53 -0.71
N PRO A 177 12.99 9.13 -0.68
CA PRO A 177 14.12 10.05 -0.57
C PRO A 177 14.43 10.80 -1.88
N SER A 178 13.70 10.55 -2.96
CA SER A 178 14.01 11.09 -4.30
C SER A 178 13.63 12.57 -4.48
N GLY A 179 12.95 13.20 -3.50
CA GLY A 179 12.57 14.62 -3.53
C GLY A 179 11.17 14.88 -4.15
N GLY A 180 10.52 15.97 -3.72
CA GLY A 180 9.06 16.16 -3.78
C GLY A 180 8.52 17.19 -4.79
N ALA A 181 8.88 17.08 -6.08
CA ALA A 181 8.17 17.84 -7.11
C ALA A 181 7.00 17.02 -7.69
N ALA A 182 5.80 17.60 -7.72
CA ALA A 182 4.62 16.95 -8.27
C ALA A 182 4.80 16.60 -9.75
N GLY A 183 4.30 15.43 -10.15
CA GLY A 183 4.33 14.95 -11.54
C GLY A 183 5.63 14.26 -11.98
N ILE A 184 6.70 14.27 -11.17
CA ILE A 184 7.92 13.48 -11.47
C ILE A 184 7.70 12.01 -11.11
N ASP A 185 8.08 11.10 -12.00
CA ASP A 185 7.90 9.64 -11.85
C ASP A 185 8.94 8.98 -10.91
N SER A 186 9.23 9.66 -9.82
CA SER A 186 10.10 9.20 -8.74
C SER A 186 9.80 9.90 -7.42
N SER A 187 8.90 10.89 -7.39
CA SER A 187 8.73 11.79 -6.24
C SER A 187 7.67 11.36 -5.25
N GLY A 188 6.80 10.42 -5.62
CA GLY A 188 5.63 10.01 -4.86
C GLY A 188 5.57 8.52 -4.55
N LYS A 189 4.36 8.01 -4.34
CA LYS A 189 4.07 6.63 -3.94
C LYS A 189 3.89 5.71 -5.13
N LEU A 190 4.22 4.44 -4.94
CA LEU A 190 3.93 3.36 -5.88
C LEU A 190 2.45 3.39 -6.26
N THR A 191 2.19 3.68 -7.52
CA THR A 191 0.86 3.88 -8.09
C THR A 191 0.69 2.95 -9.29
N LEU A 192 -0.37 2.15 -9.31
CA LEU A 192 -0.63 1.24 -10.42
C LEU A 192 -0.99 2.03 -11.67
N GLU A 193 -0.29 1.84 -12.79
CA GLU A 193 -0.56 2.52 -14.05
C GLU A 193 -1.31 1.63 -15.04
N LYS A 194 -0.92 0.35 -15.11
CA LYS A 194 -1.52 -0.58 -16.07
C LYS A 194 -1.44 -2.04 -15.66
N ILE A 195 -2.44 -2.80 -16.12
CA ILE A 195 -2.47 -4.27 -16.05
C ILE A 195 -2.72 -4.81 -17.45
N TRP A 196 -1.96 -5.84 -17.85
CA TRP A 196 -2.19 -6.54 -19.11
C TRP A 196 -1.91 -8.02 -18.98
N PHE A 197 -2.37 -8.79 -19.97
CA PHE A 197 -2.29 -10.24 -19.96
C PHE A 197 -1.44 -10.74 -21.11
N THR A 198 -0.67 -11.78 -20.84
CA THR A 198 -0.03 -12.58 -21.88
C THR A 198 -0.39 -14.05 -21.69
N TYR A 199 -0.33 -14.81 -22.77
CA TYR A 199 -0.75 -16.21 -22.77
C TYR A 199 0.34 -17.10 -23.36
N ASN A 200 0.40 -18.34 -22.90
CA ASN A 200 1.31 -19.38 -23.41
C ASN A 200 2.79 -18.95 -23.46
N GLY A 201 3.23 -18.17 -22.48
CA GLY A 201 4.60 -17.65 -22.39
C GLY A 201 5.02 -16.65 -23.49
N GLN A 202 4.09 -16.17 -24.32
CA GLN A 202 4.40 -15.24 -25.41
C GLN A 202 4.34 -13.79 -24.94
N THR A 203 5.38 -13.00 -25.20
CA THR A 203 5.34 -11.55 -24.96
C THR A 203 4.89 -10.84 -26.24
N ARG A 204 3.68 -10.30 -26.23
CA ARG A 204 3.15 -9.49 -27.35
C ARG A 204 2.88 -8.08 -26.86
N ALA A 205 3.10 -7.09 -27.72
CA ALA A 205 2.61 -5.73 -27.46
C ALA A 205 1.08 -5.78 -27.38
N SER A 206 0.54 -5.70 -26.17
CA SER A 206 -0.90 -5.83 -25.94
C SER A 206 -1.56 -4.47 -26.07
N LYS A 207 -2.47 -4.31 -27.03
CA LYS A 207 -3.45 -3.22 -27.01
C LYS A 207 -4.53 -3.47 -25.93
N ASP A 208 -4.67 -4.72 -25.50
CA ASP A 208 -5.63 -5.16 -24.51
C ASP A 208 -5.02 -4.99 -23.11
N GLN A 209 -5.23 -3.83 -22.52
CA GLN A 209 -4.73 -3.46 -21.20
C GLN A 209 -5.77 -2.66 -20.42
N TYR A 210 -5.73 -2.79 -19.11
CA TYR A 210 -6.40 -1.88 -18.19
C TYR A 210 -5.44 -0.72 -17.94
N LEU A 211 -5.89 0.51 -18.16
CA LEU A 211 -5.13 1.72 -17.81
C LEU A 211 -5.81 2.43 -16.65
N PHE A 212 -5.02 2.75 -15.62
CA PHE A 212 -5.47 3.44 -14.42
C PHE A 212 -4.94 4.87 -14.46
N SER A 213 -5.85 5.84 -14.38
CA SER A 213 -5.52 7.26 -14.41
C SER A 213 -5.98 7.94 -13.13
N TYR A 214 -5.16 8.85 -12.64
CA TYR A 214 -5.35 9.57 -11.38
C TYR A 214 -5.24 11.07 -11.64
N GLY A 215 -5.66 11.88 -10.66
CA GLY A 215 -5.50 13.32 -10.72
C GLY A 215 -4.03 13.72 -10.85
N THR A 216 -3.75 14.72 -11.70
CA THR A 216 -2.37 15.20 -11.97
C THR A 216 -2.16 16.65 -11.58
N THR A 217 -3.24 17.40 -11.39
CA THR A 217 -3.19 18.79 -10.92
C THR A 217 -2.72 18.84 -9.46
N SER A 218 -2.20 19.98 -9.00
CA SER A 218 -1.80 20.15 -7.59
C SER A 218 -3.00 20.09 -6.63
N GLN A 219 -4.19 20.33 -7.14
CA GLN A 219 -5.48 20.19 -6.45
C GLN A 219 -5.84 18.73 -6.17
N GLU A 220 -5.66 17.87 -7.16
CA GLU A 220 -6.04 16.45 -7.09
C GLU A 220 -4.89 15.56 -6.62
N ASN A 221 -3.66 15.99 -6.82
CA ASN A 221 -2.45 15.33 -6.35
C ASN A 221 -1.57 16.30 -5.57
N PRO A 222 -2.07 16.83 -4.43
CA PRO A 222 -1.29 17.73 -3.60
C PRO A 222 -0.05 17.03 -3.05
N SER A 223 1.03 17.78 -2.83
CA SER A 223 2.20 17.24 -2.15
C SER A 223 1.85 16.81 -0.73
N TYR A 224 2.52 15.77 -0.25
CA TYR A 224 2.39 15.34 1.13
C TYR A 224 2.76 16.48 2.08
N ALA A 225 1.93 16.68 3.10
CA ALA A 225 2.18 17.62 4.16
C ALA A 225 1.76 17.01 5.51
N VAL A 226 2.64 17.16 6.51
CA VAL A 226 2.42 16.61 7.85
C VAL A 226 1.21 17.28 8.49
N GLY A 227 0.23 16.47 8.92
CA GLY A 227 -0.99 16.97 9.55
C GLY A 227 -1.92 17.73 8.60
N ALA A 228 -1.76 17.57 7.28
CA ALA A 228 -2.69 18.12 6.28
C ALA A 228 -3.96 17.27 6.16
N SER A 229 -4.62 17.02 7.29
CA SER A 229 -5.89 16.33 7.36
C SER A 229 -6.91 17.11 8.18
N ASP A 230 -8.19 16.85 7.96
CA ASP A 230 -9.27 17.28 8.85
C ASP A 230 -9.47 16.30 10.02
N ARG A 231 -10.53 16.49 10.80
CA ARG A 231 -10.91 15.68 11.96
C ARG A 231 -11.32 14.25 11.59
N TRP A 232 -11.73 14.02 10.35
CA TRP A 232 -12.21 12.74 9.83
C TRP A 232 -11.12 11.99 9.05
N GLY A 233 -9.95 12.62 8.87
CA GLY A 233 -8.80 12.03 8.19
C GLY A 233 -8.78 12.30 6.68
N ASN A 234 -9.69 13.11 6.15
CA ASN A 234 -9.63 13.55 4.76
C ASN A 234 -8.50 14.57 4.59
N TYR A 235 -7.96 14.66 3.37
CA TYR A 235 -6.99 15.70 3.06
C TYR A 235 -7.59 17.09 3.33
N LYS A 236 -6.81 17.98 3.93
CA LYS A 236 -7.19 19.37 4.07
C LYS A 236 -5.96 20.24 4.02
N SER A 237 -5.93 21.19 3.09
CA SER A 237 -4.86 22.20 3.08
C SER A 237 -4.94 23.09 4.32
N ALA A 238 -3.80 23.40 4.93
CA ALA A 238 -3.74 24.40 6.01
C ALA A 238 -4.19 25.80 5.55
N SER A 239 -4.06 26.11 4.25
CA SER A 239 -4.57 27.37 3.67
C SER A 239 -6.09 27.45 3.64
N ALA A 240 -6.79 26.33 3.85
CA ALA A 240 -8.25 26.32 3.97
C ALA A 240 -8.73 26.81 5.35
N ASN A 241 -7.82 27.01 6.30
CA ASN A 241 -8.18 27.55 7.61
C ASN A 241 -8.59 29.02 7.53
N PRO A 242 -9.48 29.49 8.43
CA PRO A 242 -10.00 30.86 8.39
C PRO A 242 -8.94 31.93 8.62
N VAL A 243 -7.81 31.59 9.25
CA VAL A 243 -6.72 32.50 9.55
C VAL A 243 -5.42 31.94 8.98
N ALA A 244 -4.65 32.79 8.29
CA ALA A 244 -3.35 32.42 7.75
C ALA A 244 -2.41 31.95 8.88
N GLY A 245 -1.70 30.84 8.65
CA GLY A 245 -0.80 30.24 9.63
C GLY A 245 -1.47 29.34 10.68
N LEU A 246 -2.80 29.28 10.72
CA LEU A 246 -3.51 28.32 11.57
C LEU A 246 -3.28 26.90 11.05
N LYS A 247 -2.88 25.98 11.93
CA LYS A 247 -2.62 24.58 11.56
C LYS A 247 -3.91 23.78 11.65
N ASN A 248 -4.02 22.72 10.85
CA ASN A 248 -5.19 21.85 10.94
C ASN A 248 -5.34 21.15 12.29
N ARG A 249 -4.25 20.90 13.04
CA ARG A 249 -4.39 20.37 14.41
C ARG A 249 -5.20 21.31 15.32
N ASP A 250 -5.11 22.62 15.04
CA ASP A 250 -5.74 23.68 15.81
C ASP A 250 -7.14 24.02 15.26
N TYR A 251 -7.34 23.77 13.95
CA TYR A 251 -8.62 23.92 13.26
C TYR A 251 -8.87 22.70 12.35
N PRO A 252 -9.26 21.56 12.93
CA PRO A 252 -9.40 20.30 12.19
C PRO A 252 -10.77 20.20 11.51
N TYR A 253 -11.60 21.24 11.56
CA TYR A 253 -12.94 21.20 10.99
C TYR A 253 -12.87 21.17 9.46
N SER A 254 -13.63 20.26 8.86
CA SER A 254 -13.90 20.25 7.42
C SER A 254 -14.59 21.57 7.02
N LYS A 255 -14.40 22.02 5.78
CA LYS A 255 -15.12 23.21 5.30
C LYS A 255 -16.59 22.85 5.09
N GLN A 256 -17.47 23.82 5.22
CA GLN A 256 -18.88 23.67 4.83
C GLN A 256 -19.06 24.16 3.38
N ASP A 257 -18.21 23.62 2.49
CA ASP A 257 -18.18 23.93 1.07
C ASP A 257 -18.03 22.61 0.32
N ARG A 258 -19.10 22.21 -0.37
CA ARG A 258 -19.19 20.90 -1.03
C ARG A 258 -18.16 20.75 -2.15
N GLU A 259 -17.92 21.79 -2.94
CA GLU A 259 -16.98 21.71 -4.06
C GLU A 259 -15.55 21.47 -3.56
N ILE A 260 -15.14 22.23 -2.54
CA ILE A 260 -13.82 22.07 -1.90
C ILE A 260 -13.70 20.72 -1.21
N ASN A 261 -14.72 20.27 -0.48
CA ASN A 261 -14.69 18.98 0.20
C ASN A 261 -14.62 17.81 -0.78
N ASN A 262 -15.39 17.85 -1.88
CA ASN A 262 -15.35 16.81 -2.91
C ASN A 262 -13.96 16.76 -3.55
N GLN A 263 -13.34 17.92 -3.81
CA GLN A 263 -11.97 18.00 -4.30
C GLN A 263 -10.97 17.38 -3.32
N TYR A 264 -11.12 17.65 -2.01
CA TYR A 264 -10.27 17.08 -0.98
C TYR A 264 -10.47 15.58 -0.78
N ALA A 265 -11.71 15.09 -0.89
CA ALA A 265 -12.04 13.66 -0.89
C ALA A 265 -11.44 12.95 -2.11
N ALA A 266 -11.36 13.61 -3.26
CA ALA A 266 -10.76 13.09 -4.48
C ALA A 266 -9.22 13.07 -4.47
N ALA A 267 -8.57 13.69 -3.47
CA ALA A 267 -7.11 13.81 -3.45
C ALA A 267 -6.43 12.43 -3.51
N TRP A 268 -5.44 12.28 -4.40
CA TRP A 268 -4.67 11.06 -4.67
C TRP A 268 -5.49 9.84 -5.13
N SER A 269 -6.74 10.05 -5.52
CA SER A 269 -7.68 8.96 -5.81
C SER A 269 -7.77 8.63 -7.30
N LEU A 270 -8.23 7.41 -7.60
CA LEU A 270 -8.36 6.89 -8.96
C LEU A 270 -9.48 7.63 -9.69
N ARG A 271 -9.20 8.24 -10.84
CA ARG A 271 -10.21 8.98 -11.62
C ARG A 271 -10.85 8.13 -12.69
N LYS A 272 -10.05 7.29 -13.34
CA LYS A 272 -10.48 6.61 -14.55
C LYS A 272 -9.80 5.26 -14.74
N ILE A 273 -10.59 4.29 -15.21
CA ILE A 273 -10.11 3.01 -15.72
C ILE A 273 -10.50 2.90 -17.18
N LEU A 274 -9.53 2.81 -18.08
CA LEU A 274 -9.79 2.40 -19.47
C LEU A 274 -9.73 0.87 -19.53
N LEU A 275 -10.79 0.26 -20.04
CA LEU A 275 -10.91 -1.18 -20.21
C LEU A 275 -10.28 -1.63 -21.53
N PRO A 276 -9.82 -2.90 -21.63
CA PRO A 276 -9.33 -3.46 -22.90
C PRO A 276 -10.33 -3.38 -24.05
N SER A 277 -11.63 -3.39 -23.75
CA SER A 277 -12.70 -3.25 -24.75
C SER A 277 -12.83 -1.83 -25.34
N GLY A 278 -12.10 -0.85 -24.80
CA GLY A 278 -12.24 0.56 -25.13
C GLY A 278 -13.28 1.31 -24.29
N GLY A 279 -14.08 0.59 -23.49
CA GLY A 279 -14.97 1.22 -22.50
C GLY A 279 -14.18 1.91 -21.40
N GLN A 280 -14.78 2.92 -20.77
CA GLN A 280 -14.17 3.64 -19.65
C GLN A 280 -15.07 3.63 -18.42
N ILE A 281 -14.46 3.54 -17.25
CA ILE A 281 -15.10 3.75 -15.95
C ILE A 281 -14.52 5.05 -15.42
N GLU A 282 -15.37 6.01 -15.07
CA GLU A 282 -14.99 7.26 -14.42
C GLU A 282 -15.51 7.23 -12.98
N VAL A 283 -14.71 7.75 -12.05
CA VAL A 283 -14.98 7.71 -10.62
C VAL A 283 -15.01 9.13 -10.08
N ASP A 284 -16.17 9.51 -9.57
CA ASP A 284 -16.39 10.75 -8.85
C ASP A 284 -16.36 10.50 -7.34
N TYR A 285 -15.81 11.47 -6.62
CA TYR A 285 -15.70 11.44 -5.17
C TYR A 285 -16.52 12.57 -4.58
N GLU A 286 -17.23 12.25 -3.52
CA GLU A 286 -18.01 13.18 -2.74
C GLU A 286 -17.55 13.08 -1.28
N GLY A 287 -17.35 14.23 -0.65
CA GLY A 287 -17.12 14.29 0.78
C GLY A 287 -18.44 14.16 1.54
N ASP A 288 -18.42 13.46 2.67
CA ASP A 288 -19.60 13.38 3.52
C ASP A 288 -20.05 14.77 3.98
N ASP A 289 -21.35 15.04 3.87
CA ASP A 289 -21.99 16.25 4.38
C ASP A 289 -22.90 15.89 5.56
N TYR A 290 -22.88 16.73 6.59
CA TYR A 290 -23.75 16.62 7.74
C TYR A 290 -24.57 17.90 7.86
N ALA A 291 -25.78 17.87 7.31
CA ALA A 291 -26.68 19.02 7.36
C ALA A 291 -27.24 19.28 8.77
N PHE A 292 -27.38 18.24 9.62
CA PHE A 292 -27.98 18.36 10.95
C PHE A 292 -27.29 17.44 11.97
N VAL A 293 -26.89 17.99 13.12
CA VAL A 293 -26.63 17.20 14.33
C VAL A 293 -27.99 17.05 15.03
N GLN A 294 -28.36 15.82 15.38
CA GLN A 294 -29.71 15.40 15.80
C GLN A 294 -30.32 16.15 17.01
N ASN A 295 -29.65 17.13 17.61
CA ASN A 295 -30.17 17.89 18.75
C ASN A 295 -30.03 19.40 18.52
N LEU A 296 -31.02 19.99 17.85
CA LEU A 296 -31.48 21.34 18.18
C LEU A 296 -32.64 21.15 19.15
N VAL A 297 -32.39 21.37 20.44
CA VAL A 297 -33.43 21.59 21.44
C VAL A 297 -33.66 23.08 21.55
#